data_AF-A0A2G9YBG6-F1
#
_entry.id   AF-A0A2G9YBG6-F1
#
_cell.length_a   1.000
_cell.length_b   1.000
_cell.length_c   1.000
_cell.angle_alpha   90.00
_cell.angle_beta   90.00
_cell.angle_gamma   90.00
#
_symmetry.space_group_name_H-M   'P 1'
#
loop_
_entity.id
_entity.type
_entity.pdbx_description
1 polymer ?
#
loop_
_entity_poly.entity_id
_entity_poly.type
_entity_poly.pdbx_seq_one_letter_code
_entity_poly.pdbx_strand_id
1 'polypeptide(L)'
;MANPVNKQVVLPKKEAFKMSVRNIRIRFGRAIIVSSSVFLGVAFLSSIFTSNLINNVLIKNGPESVRMNLLATASDSLARSIWLVSLSLLVCVVGITNSMLMSVNERSREIGTMKCLGALNRFIMEIFLIESALQGLIGSIAGS
;
A
#
# COMPACT_ATOMS: atom_id res chain seq x y z
N MET A 1 27.97 -43.37 -1.79
CA MET A 1 27.02 -42.47 -2.49
C MET A 1 26.54 -41.43 -1.49
N ALA A 2 26.98 -40.18 -1.64
CA ALA A 2 26.61 -39.09 -0.74
C ALA A 2 25.19 -38.61 -1.07
N ASN A 3 24.31 -38.63 -0.07
CA ASN A 3 22.93 -38.17 -0.17
C ASN A 3 22.92 -36.63 -0.18
N PRO A 4 22.35 -35.92 -1.18
CA PRO A 4 22.36 -34.46 -1.17
C PRO A 4 21.47 -33.94 -0.05
N VAL A 5 22.05 -33.14 0.85
CA VAL A 5 21.37 -32.54 2.00
C VAL A 5 20.27 -31.59 1.49
N ASN A 6 19.03 -32.07 1.50
CA ASN A 6 17.87 -31.29 1.09
C ASN A 6 17.42 -30.38 2.25
N LYS A 7 18.12 -29.26 2.44
CA LYS A 7 17.76 -28.24 3.45
C LYS A 7 16.74 -27.27 2.84
N GLN A 8 15.51 -27.74 2.65
CA GLN A 8 14.40 -26.93 2.14
C GLN A 8 13.30 -26.81 3.19
N VAL A 9 13.47 -25.90 4.15
CA VAL A 9 12.32 -25.40 4.93
C VAL A 9 11.67 -24.30 4.10
N VAL A 10 11.00 -24.69 3.01
CA VAL A 10 10.04 -23.83 2.32
C VAL A 10 8.72 -24.07 3.04
N LEU A 11 8.31 -23.12 3.87
CA LEU A 11 7.04 -23.24 4.57
C LEU A 11 5.91 -23.28 3.52
N PRO A 12 4.94 -24.20 3.65
CA PRO A 12 3.78 -24.19 2.77
C PRO A 12 3.12 -22.81 2.83
N LYS A 13 2.75 -22.26 1.67
CA LYS A 13 2.22 -20.88 1.54
C LYS A 13 1.09 -20.55 2.53
N LYS A 14 0.33 -21.56 2.96
CA LYS A 14 -0.73 -21.46 3.98
C LYS A 14 -0.19 -21.08 5.37
N GLU A 15 0.97 -21.62 5.77
CA GLU A 15 1.59 -21.31 7.06
C GLU A 15 2.25 -19.93 7.05
N ALA A 16 2.86 -19.52 5.94
CA ALA A 16 3.39 -18.18 5.76
C ALA A 16 2.27 -17.12 5.88
N PHE A 17 1.13 -17.35 5.21
CA PHE A 17 -0.04 -16.47 5.30
C PHE A 17 -0.58 -16.36 6.73
N LYS A 18 -0.74 -17.49 7.43
CA LYS A 18 -1.21 -17.53 8.81
C LYS A 18 -0.25 -16.80 9.77
N MET A 19 1.06 -16.94 9.56
CA MET A 19 2.07 -16.20 10.32
C MET A 19 2.00 -14.69 10.05
N SER A 20 1.85 -14.25 8.80
CA SER A 20 1.72 -12.83 8.46
C SER A 20 0.46 -12.20 9.08
N VAL A 21 -0.69 -12.88 9.03
CA VAL A 21 -1.93 -12.38 9.66
C VAL A 21 -1.77 -12.26 11.18
N ARG A 22 -1.13 -13.23 11.82
CA ARG A 22 -0.86 -13.18 13.27
C ARG A 22 0.10 -12.03 13.63
N ASN A 23 1.06 -11.73 12.75
CA ASN A 23 1.99 -10.62 12.93
C ASN A 23 1.34 -9.25 12.83
N ILE A 24 0.42 -9.05 11.88
CA ILE A 24 -0.36 -7.81 11.75
C ILE A 24 -1.12 -7.54 13.06
N ARG A 25 -1.69 -8.57 13.69
CA ARG A 25 -2.44 -8.44 14.94
C ARG A 25 -1.56 -8.09 16.15
N ILE A 26 -0.34 -8.62 16.23
CA ILE A 26 0.60 -8.31 17.32
C ILE A 26 1.09 -6.85 17.22
N ARG A 27 1.05 -6.22 16.04
CA ARG A 27 1.49 -4.83 15.78
C ARG A 27 0.37 -3.95 15.23
N PHE A 28 -0.84 -4.13 15.79
CA PHE A 28 -2.06 -3.50 15.28
C PHE A 28 -1.97 -1.97 15.18
N GLY A 29 -1.30 -1.31 16.14
CA GLY A 29 -1.13 0.16 16.13
C GLY A 29 -0.39 0.70 14.91
N ARG A 30 0.65 0.01 14.44
CA ARG A 30 1.39 0.40 13.21
C ARG A 30 0.62 0.05 11.95
N ALA A 31 -0.07 -1.09 11.97
CA ALA A 31 -0.92 -1.52 10.86
C ALA A 31 -2.05 -0.50 10.60
N ILE A 32 -2.63 0.09 11.65
CA ILE A 32 -3.63 1.16 11.54
C ILE A 32 -3.06 2.39 10.82
N ILE A 33 -1.85 2.82 11.17
CA ILE A 33 -1.22 4.01 10.55
C ILE A 33 -1.05 3.80 9.04
N VAL A 34 -0.56 2.63 8.63
CA VAL A 34 -0.39 2.28 7.22
C VAL A 34 -1.72 2.12 6.50
N SER A 35 -2.70 1.43 7.12
CA SER A 35 -4.02 1.28 6.51
C SER A 35 -4.72 2.61 6.34
N SER A 36 -4.61 3.52 7.31
CA SER A 36 -5.19 4.86 7.25
C SER A 36 -4.53 5.72 6.18
N SER A 37 -3.20 5.64 6.00
CA SER A 37 -2.52 6.40 4.94
C SER A 37 -2.89 5.88 3.54
N VAL A 38 -2.99 4.56 3.38
CA VAL A 38 -3.43 3.95 2.11
C VAL A 38 -4.89 4.29 1.83
N PHE A 39 -5.76 4.15 2.84
CA PHE A 39 -7.18 4.52 2.76
C PHE A 39 -7.35 5.97 2.31
N LEU A 40 -6.71 6.94 3.00
CA LEU A 40 -6.80 8.36 2.63
C LEU A 40 -6.29 8.61 1.21
N GLY A 41 -5.18 7.97 0.81
CA GLY A 41 -4.61 8.13 -0.53
C GLY A 41 -5.55 7.64 -1.64
N VAL A 42 -6.12 6.43 -1.46
CA VAL A 42 -7.06 5.84 -2.42
C VAL A 42 -8.37 6.63 -2.47
N ALA A 43 -8.92 7.02 -1.33
CA ALA A 43 -10.14 7.83 -1.26
C ALA A 43 -9.96 9.20 -1.92
N PHE A 44 -8.81 9.85 -1.70
CA PHE A 44 -8.49 11.12 -2.34
C PHE A 44 -8.37 10.99 -3.86
N LEU A 45 -7.71 9.92 -4.35
CA LEU A 45 -7.61 9.64 -5.77
C LEU A 45 -8.98 9.34 -6.40
N SER A 46 -9.80 8.53 -5.72
CA SER A 46 -11.18 8.21 -6.14
C SER A 46 -12.04 9.48 -6.24
N SER A 47 -11.94 10.38 -5.25
CA SER A 47 -12.62 11.68 -5.25
C SER A 47 -12.22 12.56 -6.45
N ILE A 48 -10.92 12.65 -6.76
CA ILE A 48 -10.44 13.41 -7.92
C ILE A 48 -10.98 12.79 -9.22
N PHE A 49 -10.95 11.47 -9.35
CA PHE A 49 -11.45 10.80 -10.56
C PHE A 49 -12.95 11.05 -10.74
N THR A 50 -13.73 10.96 -9.67
CA THR A 50 -15.17 11.29 -9.66
C THR A 50 -15.43 12.74 -10.03
N SER A 51 -14.65 13.69 -9.48
CA SER A 51 -14.78 15.11 -9.78
C SER A 51 -14.50 15.41 -11.26
N ASN A 52 -13.46 14.80 -11.83
CA ASN A 52 -13.17 14.90 -13.25
C ASN A 52 -14.27 14.29 -14.12
N LEU A 53 -14.86 13.16 -13.70
CA LEU A 53 -15.97 12.53 -14.41
C LEU A 53 -17.19 13.47 -14.47
N ILE A 54 -17.55 14.08 -13.34
CA ILE A 54 -18.67 15.03 -13.22
C ILE A 54 -18.44 16.24 -14.12
N ASN A 55 -17.25 16.85 -14.07
CA ASN A 55 -16.92 18.01 -14.90
C ASN A 55 -17.03 17.68 -16.40
N ASN A 56 -16.58 16.51 -16.83
CA ASN A 56 -16.70 16.06 -18.22
C ASN A 56 -18.17 15.85 -18.64
N VAL A 57 -19.02 15.32 -17.76
CA VAL A 57 -20.46 15.14 -18.03
C VAL A 57 -21.17 16.49 -18.14
N LEU A 58 -20.84 17.45 -17.27
CA LEU A 58 -21.42 18.80 -17.29
C LEU A 58 -20.97 19.61 -18.50
N ILE A 59 -19.74 19.43 -18.98
CA ILE A 59 -19.28 20.05 -20.23
C ILE A 59 -20.07 19.52 -21.43
N LYS A 60 -20.44 18.23 -21.42
CA LYS A 60 -21.16 17.58 -22.53
C LYS A 60 -22.65 17.90 -22.55
N ASN A 61 -23.31 17.95 -21.39
CA ASN A 61 -24.79 18.02 -21.28
C ASN A 61 -25.31 19.30 -20.60
N GLY A 62 -24.45 20.18 -20.10
CA GLY A 62 -24.85 21.33 -19.27
C GLY A 62 -25.20 22.61 -20.06
N PRO A 63 -25.81 23.60 -19.38
CA PRO A 63 -26.11 24.92 -19.95
C PRO A 63 -24.82 25.65 -20.37
N GLU A 64 -24.89 26.47 -21.43
CA GLU A 64 -23.72 27.20 -21.96
C GLU A 64 -23.04 28.10 -20.93
N SER A 65 -23.82 28.72 -20.02
CA SER A 65 -23.28 29.55 -18.94
C SER A 65 -22.38 28.78 -17.99
N VAL A 66 -22.66 27.50 -17.74
CA VAL A 66 -21.88 26.65 -16.84
C VAL A 66 -20.63 26.15 -17.56
N ARG A 67 -20.73 25.76 -18.84
CA ARG A 67 -19.58 25.35 -19.68
C ARG A 67 -18.46 26.41 -19.72
N MET A 68 -18.80 27.67 -19.92
CA MET A 68 -17.80 28.74 -20.05
C MET A 68 -17.03 28.99 -18.75
N ASN A 69 -17.71 28.95 -17.60
CA ASN A 69 -17.06 29.08 -16.28
C ASN A 69 -16.15 27.89 -15.95
N LEU A 70 -16.57 26.68 -16.35
CA LEU A 70 -15.83 25.45 -16.12
C LEU A 70 -14.58 25.37 -17.00
N LEU A 71 -14.67 25.72 -18.28
CA LEU A 71 -13.52 25.76 -19.19
C LEU A 71 -12.48 26.79 -18.74
N ALA A 72 -12.91 27.94 -18.23
CA ALA A 72 -12.01 28.95 -17.69
C ALA A 72 -11.28 28.49 -16.41
N THR A 73 -11.94 27.68 -15.57
CA THR A 73 -11.38 27.20 -14.29
C THR A 73 -10.67 25.85 -14.42
N ALA A 74 -10.89 25.10 -15.50
CA ALA A 74 -10.37 23.73 -15.69
C ALA A 74 -8.84 23.67 -15.71
N SER A 75 -8.17 24.62 -16.36
CA SER A 75 -6.70 24.66 -16.44
C SER A 75 -6.07 24.77 -15.05
N ASP A 76 -6.62 25.65 -14.20
CA ASP A 76 -6.13 25.90 -12.84
C ASP A 76 -6.42 24.73 -11.90
N SER A 77 -7.58 24.08 -12.03
CA SER A 77 -7.97 22.97 -11.17
C SER A 77 -7.12 21.71 -11.45
N LEU A 78 -6.82 21.42 -12.72
CA LEU A 78 -5.97 20.29 -13.11
C LEU A 78 -4.56 20.41 -12.53
N ALA A 79 -3.94 21.60 -12.62
CA ALA A 79 -2.62 21.83 -12.06
C ALA A 79 -2.60 21.58 -10.54
N ARG A 80 -3.58 22.13 -9.81
CA ARG A 80 -3.71 21.91 -8.36
C ARG A 80 -3.91 20.44 -8.00
N SER A 81 -4.77 19.73 -8.73
CA SER A 81 -5.03 18.31 -8.49
C SER A 81 -3.79 17.44 -8.69
N ILE A 82 -2.99 17.69 -9.75
CA ILE A 82 -1.74 16.94 -10.00
C ILE A 82 -0.75 17.14 -8.85
N TRP A 83 -0.59 18.38 -8.38
CA TRP A 83 0.27 18.68 -7.23
C TRP A 83 -0.18 17.95 -5.96
N LEU A 84 -1.48 17.98 -5.65
CA LEU A 84 -2.02 17.31 -4.46
C LEU A 84 -1.89 15.79 -4.54
N VAL A 85 -2.16 15.18 -5.71
CA VAL A 85 -1.99 13.74 -5.90
C VAL A 85 -0.53 13.34 -5.74
N SER A 86 0.39 14.09 -6.33
CA SER A 86 1.83 13.82 -6.20
C SER A 86 2.28 13.89 -4.73
N LEU A 87 1.84 14.92 -3.99
CA LEU A 87 2.20 15.07 -2.59
C LEU A 87 1.59 13.96 -1.73
N SER A 88 0.32 13.62 -1.97
CA SER A 88 -0.39 12.54 -1.29
C SER A 88 0.31 11.18 -1.48
N LEU A 89 0.68 10.87 -2.72
CA LEU A 89 1.38 9.62 -3.05
C LEU A 89 2.72 9.54 -2.32
N LEU A 90 3.47 10.63 -2.31
CA LEU A 90 4.78 10.72 -1.66
C LEU A 90 4.66 10.49 -0.14
N VAL A 91 3.73 11.17 0.51
CA VAL A 91 3.47 10.99 1.96
C VAL A 91 3.06 9.55 2.28
N CYS A 92 2.22 8.94 1.43
CA CYS A 92 1.80 7.55 1.61
C CYS A 92 3.00 6.58 1.53
N VAL A 93 3.87 6.74 0.53
CA VAL A 93 5.09 5.93 0.35
C VAL A 93 6.05 6.07 1.54
N VAL A 94 6.24 7.29 2.05
CA VAL A 94 7.10 7.54 3.22
C VAL A 94 6.53 6.86 4.46
N GLY A 95 5.21 6.95 4.69
CA GLY A 95 4.55 6.30 5.82
C GLY A 95 4.68 4.78 5.78
N ILE A 96 4.47 4.17 4.62
CA ILE A 96 4.64 2.72 4.41
C ILE A 96 6.10 2.32 4.68
N THR A 97 7.05 3.04 4.11
CA THR A 97 8.49 2.72 4.23
C THR A 97 8.95 2.79 5.68
N ASN A 98 8.56 3.83 6.41
CA ASN A 98 8.93 3.99 7.82
C ASN A 98 8.35 2.84 8.69
N SER A 99 7.12 2.44 8.41
CA SER A 99 6.50 1.31 9.11
C SER A 99 7.20 -0.02 8.78
N MET A 100 7.50 -0.25 7.50
CA MET A 100 8.19 -1.45 7.01
C MET A 100 9.60 -1.56 7.60
N LEU A 101 10.36 -0.46 7.62
CA LEU A 101 11.70 -0.38 8.17
C LEU A 101 11.70 -0.75 9.66
N MET A 102 10.73 -0.23 10.41
CA MET A 102 10.61 -0.60 11.81
C MET A 102 10.23 -2.07 11.99
N SER A 103 9.36 -2.62 11.12
CA SER A 103 9.01 -4.04 11.15
C SER A 103 10.22 -4.94 10.94
N VAL A 104 11.10 -4.57 10.00
CA VAL A 104 12.39 -5.23 9.76
C VAL A 104 13.29 -5.11 10.99
N ASN A 105 13.47 -3.91 11.55
CA ASN A 105 14.38 -3.71 12.67
C ASN A 105 13.96 -4.51 13.93
N GLU A 106 12.66 -4.57 14.22
CA GLU A 106 12.14 -5.36 15.33
C GLU A 106 12.30 -6.89 15.10
N ARG A 107 12.37 -7.36 13.84
CA ARG A 107 12.59 -8.78 13.48
C ARG A 107 14.03 -9.14 13.13
N SER A 108 14.92 -8.16 12.97
CA SER A 108 16.31 -8.39 12.56
C SER A 108 17.07 -9.34 13.48
N ARG A 109 16.79 -9.33 14.79
CA ARG A 109 17.41 -10.24 15.77
C ARG A 109 16.97 -11.69 15.58
N GLU A 110 15.67 -11.93 15.36
CA GLU A 110 15.13 -13.27 15.10
C GLU A 110 15.56 -13.81 13.72
N ILE A 111 15.61 -12.92 12.72
CA ILE A 111 16.13 -13.24 11.38
C ILE A 111 17.61 -13.60 11.44
N GLY A 112 18.40 -12.85 12.24
CA GLY A 112 19.83 -13.11 12.43
C GLY A 112 20.09 -14.51 12.98
N THR A 113 19.34 -14.92 14.02
CA THR A 113 19.48 -16.28 14.59
C THR A 113 19.02 -17.36 13.63
N MET A 114 17.91 -17.16 12.90
CA MET A 114 17.45 -18.08 11.87
C MET A 114 18.46 -18.24 10.73
N LYS A 115 19.10 -17.15 10.29
CA LYS A 115 20.14 -17.19 9.25
C LYS A 115 21.39 -17.94 9.71
N CYS A 116 21.79 -17.83 10.98
CA CYS A 116 22.88 -18.63 11.55
C CYS A 116 22.57 -20.14 11.56
N LEU A 117 21.29 -20.53 11.64
CA LEU A 117 20.84 -21.93 11.55
C LEU A 117 20.67 -22.41 10.08
N GLY A 118 20.90 -21.53 9.11
CA GLY A 118 20.83 -21.81 7.68
C GLY A 118 19.47 -21.54 7.03
N ALA A 119 18.65 -20.64 7.59
CA ALA A 119 17.40 -20.21 6.97
C ALA A 119 17.63 -19.35 5.71
N LEU A 120 16.77 -19.52 4.71
CA LEU A 120 16.88 -18.87 3.40
C LEU A 120 16.32 -17.44 3.41
N ASN A 121 17.03 -16.47 2.83
CA ASN A 121 16.57 -15.06 2.71
C ASN A 121 15.20 -14.93 2.03
N ARG A 122 14.84 -15.87 1.16
CA ARG A 122 13.57 -15.88 0.42
C ARG A 122 12.35 -15.97 1.35
N PHE A 123 12.48 -16.67 2.48
CA PHE A 123 11.39 -16.81 3.45
C PHE A 123 10.95 -15.47 4.03
N ILE A 124 11.92 -14.63 4.35
CA ILE A 124 11.70 -13.30 4.94
C ILE A 124 11.03 -12.38 3.93
N MET A 125 11.51 -12.40 2.69
CA MET A 125 10.92 -11.63 1.59
C MET A 125 9.45 -12.03 1.35
N GLU A 126 9.12 -13.31 1.41
CA GLU A 126 7.75 -13.82 1.18
C GLU A 126 6.79 -13.39 2.30
N ILE A 127 7.23 -13.39 3.57
CA ILE A 127 6.43 -12.86 4.70
C ILE A 127 6.12 -11.39 4.49
N PHE A 128 7.14 -10.58 4.18
CA PHE A 128 6.99 -9.15 3.98
C PHE A 128 6.09 -8.82 2.80
N LEU A 129 6.24 -9.54 1.68
CA LEU A 129 5.36 -9.40 0.52
C LEU A 129 3.89 -9.66 0.88
N ILE A 130 3.62 -10.74 1.62
CA ILE A 130 2.25 -11.07 2.06
C ILE A 130 1.72 -10.00 3.04
N GLU A 131 2.55 -9.51 3.96
CA GLU A 131 2.18 -8.48 4.93
C GLU A 131 1.82 -7.16 4.23
N SER A 132 2.66 -6.69 3.30
CA SER A 132 2.38 -5.49 2.51
C SER A 132 1.16 -5.66 1.60
N ALA A 133 0.98 -6.83 0.97
CA ALA A 133 -0.17 -7.11 0.14
C ALA A 133 -1.48 -7.08 0.94
N LEU A 134 -1.49 -7.67 2.13
CA LEU A 134 -2.65 -7.63 3.04
C LEU A 134 -2.96 -6.21 3.49
N GLN A 135 -1.95 -5.44 3.90
CA GLN A 135 -2.14 -4.04 4.31
C GLN A 135 -2.67 -3.17 3.15
N GLY A 136 -2.11 -3.35 1.94
CA GLY A 136 -2.57 -2.67 0.74
C GLY A 136 -4.01 -3.02 0.38
N LEU A 137 -4.38 -4.30 0.44
CA LEU A 137 -5.75 -4.75 0.21
C LEU A 137 -6.74 -4.15 1.21
N ILE A 138 -6.41 -4.20 2.51
CA ILE A 138 -7.28 -3.66 3.56
C ILE A 138 -7.47 -2.15 3.37
N GLY A 139 -6.40 -1.39 3.15
CA GLY A 139 -6.48 0.06 2.93
C GLY A 139 -7.22 0.42 1.63
N SER A 140 -7.01 -0.35 0.55
CA SER A 140 -7.63 -0.08 -0.73
C SER A 140 -9.12 -0.40 -0.74
N ILE A 141 -9.55 -1.52 -0.14
CA ILE A 141 -10.99 -1.88 -0.04
C ILE A 141 -11.73 -0.87 0.84
N ALA A 142 -11.10 -0.38 1.90
CA ALA A 142 -11.70 0.65 2.71
C ALA A 142 -11.88 1.97 1.93
N GLY A 143 -10.95 2.30 1.02
CA GLY A 143 -10.83 3.64 0.43
C GLY A 143 -11.40 3.81 -0.97
N SER A 144 -11.60 2.73 -1.72
CA SER A 144 -12.20 2.74 -3.06
C SER A 144 -13.67 3.12 -3.03
#